data_AF-A0A840ZR60-F1
#
_entry.id   AF-A0A840ZR60-F1
#
_cell.length_a   1.000
_cell.length_b   1.000
_cell.length_c   1.000
_cell.angle_alpha   90.00
_cell.angle_beta   90.00
_cell.angle_gamma   90.00
#
_symmetry.space_group_name_H-M   'P 1'
#
loop_
_entity.id
_entity.type
_entity.pdbx_description
1 polymer ?
#
loop_
_entity_poly.entity_id
_entity_poly.type
_entity_poly.pdbx_seq_one_letter_code
_entity_poly.pdbx_strand_id
1 'polypeptide(L)'
;MASIDEIAATLRSVAAAGMKPKELLGAVRERHPEASKKEVVRAAFYALIEDQGQSPAPEPASDLHAFAIHERATEEEAPIKPRKPRKKKTPAAEAASAEPPVF
;
A
#
# COMPACT_ATOMS: atom_id res chain seq x y z
N MET A 1 19.51 0.48 16.12
CA MET A 1 18.20 0.36 15.43
C MET A 1 18.08 -1.09 15.06
N ALA A 2 17.15 -1.82 15.68
CA ALA A 2 16.84 -3.19 15.30
C ALA A 2 16.31 -3.23 13.86
N SER A 3 16.64 -4.29 13.12
CA SER A 3 16.20 -4.45 11.73
C SER A 3 14.71 -4.78 11.68
N ILE A 4 14.02 -4.37 10.61
CA ILE A 4 12.57 -4.62 10.44
C ILE A 4 12.28 -6.13 10.51
N ASP A 5 13.15 -6.95 9.92
CA ASP A 5 13.03 -8.41 9.87
C ASP A 5 13.16 -9.04 11.27
N GLU A 6 14.03 -8.50 12.12
CA GLU A 6 14.22 -8.97 13.51
C GLU A 6 12.97 -8.66 14.35
N ILE A 7 12.43 -7.45 14.22
CA ILE A 7 11.19 -7.06 14.90
C ILE A 7 10.03 -7.92 14.38
N ALA A 8 9.98 -8.22 13.08
CA ALA A 8 8.97 -9.07 12.46
C ALA A 8 9.04 -10.53 12.96
N ALA A 9 10.23 -11.12 13.03
CA ALA A 9 10.44 -12.45 13.61
C ALA A 9 10.00 -12.49 15.09
N THR A 10 10.29 -11.42 15.83
CA THR A 10 9.87 -11.28 17.22
C THR A 10 8.34 -11.20 17.33
N LEU A 11 7.71 -10.38 16.51
CA LEU A 11 6.26 -10.26 16.41
C LEU A 11 5.60 -11.61 16.12
N ARG A 12 6.13 -12.41 15.17
CA ARG A 12 5.64 -13.77 14.90
C ARG A 12 5.75 -14.69 16.12
N SER A 13 6.86 -14.60 16.85
CA SER A 13 7.09 -15.45 18.04
C SER A 13 6.19 -15.10 19.22
N VAL A 14 5.76 -13.84 19.34
CA VAL A 14 5.00 -13.33 20.49
C VAL A 14 3.50 -13.21 20.19
N ALA A 15 3.11 -13.06 18.91
CA ALA A 15 1.72 -12.94 18.50
C ALA A 15 0.97 -14.27 18.71
N ALA A 16 0.30 -14.39 19.85
CA ALA A 16 -0.67 -15.45 20.12
C ALA A 16 -2.10 -14.98 19.78
N ALA A 17 -2.96 -15.91 19.36
CA ALA A 17 -4.37 -15.62 19.14
C ALA A 17 -5.03 -15.09 20.42
N GLY A 18 -5.53 -13.84 20.37
CA GLY A 18 -6.21 -13.18 21.50
C GLY A 18 -5.39 -12.13 22.26
N MET A 19 -4.14 -11.87 21.88
CA MET A 19 -3.37 -10.78 22.51
C MET A 19 -3.91 -9.39 22.15
N LYS A 20 -3.90 -8.48 23.14
CA LYS A 20 -4.26 -7.08 22.89
C LYS A 20 -3.09 -6.34 22.23
N PRO A 21 -3.35 -5.37 21.33
CA PRO A 21 -2.29 -4.61 20.66
C PRO A 21 -1.30 -3.91 21.59
N LYS A 22 -1.74 -3.51 22.80
CA LYS A 22 -0.87 -2.90 23.81
C LYS A 22 0.10 -3.89 24.44
N GLU A 23 -0.36 -5.11 24.73
CA GLU A 23 0.46 -6.18 25.31
C GLU A 23 1.53 -6.61 24.29
N LEU A 24 1.11 -6.74 23.03
CA LEU A 24 1.98 -7.09 21.91
C LEU A 24 3.07 -6.02 21.68
N LEU A 25 2.71 -4.73 21.74
CA LEU A 25 3.69 -3.64 21.68
C LEU A 25 4.65 -3.63 22.88
N GLY A 26 4.15 -3.96 24.07
CA GLY A 26 4.95 -4.07 25.29
C GLY A 26 6.00 -5.18 25.16
N ALA A 27 5.58 -6.38 24.78
CA ALA A 27 6.46 -7.52 24.65
C ALA A 27 7.51 -7.36 23.54
N VAL A 28 7.18 -6.66 22.45
CA VAL A 28 8.19 -6.29 21.44
C VAL A 28 9.20 -5.29 22.02
N ARG A 29 8.74 -4.30 22.80
CA ARG A 29 9.62 -3.31 23.43
C ARG A 29 10.51 -3.87 24.54
N GLU A 30 10.09 -4.94 25.20
CA GLU A 30 10.94 -5.64 26.16
C GLU A 30 12.18 -6.26 25.48
N ARG A 31 12.02 -6.75 24.24
CA ARG A 31 13.11 -7.33 23.46
C ARG A 31 13.85 -6.30 22.59
N HIS A 32 13.15 -5.25 22.17
CA HIS A 32 13.66 -4.16 21.31
C HIS A 32 13.31 -2.80 21.91
N PRO A 33 14.00 -2.38 22.99
CA PRO A 33 13.68 -1.14 23.71
C PRO A 33 13.84 0.12 22.87
N GLU A 34 14.72 0.10 21.87
CA GLU A 34 14.94 1.18 20.92
C GLU A 34 13.89 1.24 19.79
N ALA A 35 13.05 0.22 19.65
CA ALA A 35 12.05 0.18 18.60
C ALA A 35 10.93 1.19 18.86
N SER A 36 10.78 2.14 17.94
CA SER A 36 9.67 3.05 17.93
C SER A 36 8.37 2.32 17.58
N LYS A 37 7.23 2.87 18.01
CA LYS A 37 5.91 2.32 17.66
C LYS A 37 5.73 2.21 16.13
N LYS A 38 6.31 3.14 15.37
CA LYS A 38 6.25 3.13 13.90
C LYS A 38 6.98 1.94 13.30
N GLU A 39 8.14 1.59 13.84
CA GLU A 39 8.93 0.43 13.39
C GLU A 39 8.22 -0.87 13.71
N VAL A 40 7.62 -0.99 14.91
CA VAL A 40 6.83 -2.19 15.27
C VAL A 40 5.63 -2.37 14.35
N VAL A 41 4.91 -1.29 14.04
CA VAL A 41 3.77 -1.36 13.10
C VAL A 41 4.25 -1.73 11.69
N ARG A 42 5.35 -1.11 11.22
CA ARG A 42 5.93 -1.44 9.91
C ARG A 42 6.35 -2.91 9.83
N ALA A 43 6.99 -3.43 10.88
CA ALA A 43 7.40 -4.82 10.98
C ALA A 43 6.21 -5.78 11.04
N ALA A 44 5.09 -5.40 11.66
CA ALA A 44 3.88 -6.20 11.66
C ALA A 44 3.29 -6.37 10.26
N PHE A 45 3.24 -5.28 9.48
CA PHE A 45 2.81 -5.36 8.07
C PHE A 45 3.80 -6.15 7.21
N TYR A 46 5.10 -5.95 7.42
CA TYR A 46 6.12 -6.75 6.75
C TYR A 46 5.93 -8.24 7.03
N ALA A 47 5.72 -8.61 8.30
CA ALA A 47 5.52 -9.99 8.70
C ALA A 47 4.30 -10.65 8.02
N LEU A 48 3.21 -9.89 7.87
CA LEU A 48 1.96 -10.32 7.24
C LEU A 48 2.10 -10.54 5.73
N ILE A 49 2.83 -9.67 5.04
CA ILE A 49 3.03 -9.78 3.59
C ILE A 49 4.00 -10.92 3.26
N GLU A 50 5.09 -11.05 4.02
CA GLU A 50 6.06 -12.13 3.82
C GLU A 50 5.42 -13.51 4.07
N ASP A 51 4.51 -13.64 5.04
CA ASP A 51 3.76 -14.88 5.30
C ASP A 51 2.88 -15.30 4.10
N GLN A 52 2.29 -14.33 3.39
CA GLN A 52 1.53 -14.56 2.15
C GLN A 52 2.42 -14.93 0.95
N GLY A 53 3.71 -14.58 0.99
CA GLY A 53 4.68 -14.96 -0.04
C GLY A 53 5.28 -16.34 0.18
N GLN A 54 5.35 -16.80 1.43
CA GLN A 54 6.06 -18.02 1.80
C GLN A 54 5.18 -19.27 1.83
N SER A 55 3.87 -19.13 2.03
CA SER A 55 2.90 -20.22 1.93
C SER A 55 2.02 -20.06 0.69
N PRO A 56 2.16 -20.91 -0.34
CA PRO A 56 1.09 -21.06 -1.32
C PRO A 56 -0.09 -21.72 -0.61
N ALA A 57 -1.00 -20.94 -0.03
CA ALA A 57 -2.36 -21.42 0.15
C ALA A 57 -2.90 -21.65 -1.28
N PRO A 58 -3.08 -22.91 -1.74
CA PRO A 58 -3.20 -23.17 -3.18
C PRO A 58 -4.57 -22.81 -3.76
N GLU A 59 -5.57 -22.53 -2.93
CA GLU A 59 -6.98 -22.56 -3.35
C GLU A 59 -7.65 -21.17 -3.41
N PRO A 60 -7.54 -20.27 -2.40
CA PRO A 60 -8.37 -19.06 -2.42
C PRO A 60 -7.93 -18.06 -3.50
N ALA A 61 -6.64 -18.00 -3.83
CA ALA A 61 -6.14 -17.07 -4.85
C ALA A 61 -6.53 -17.51 -6.27
N SER A 62 -6.54 -18.83 -6.55
CA SER A 62 -7.00 -19.37 -7.83
C SER A 62 -8.52 -19.22 -7.99
N ASP A 63 -9.28 -19.48 -6.93
CA ASP A 63 -10.74 -19.37 -6.95
C ASP A 63 -11.21 -17.92 -7.15
N LEU A 64 -10.58 -16.98 -6.44
CA LEU A 64 -10.86 -15.55 -6.61
C LEU A 64 -10.46 -15.05 -8.01
N HIS A 65 -9.36 -15.58 -8.57
CA HIS A 65 -8.95 -15.25 -9.94
C HIS A 65 -9.92 -15.82 -10.98
N ALA A 66 -10.37 -17.08 -10.82
CA ALA A 66 -11.37 -17.69 -11.68
C ALA A 66 -12.72 -16.95 -11.60
N PHE A 67 -13.14 -16.58 -10.39
CA PHE A 67 -14.33 -15.75 -10.15
C PHE A 67 -14.23 -14.38 -10.85
N ALA A 68 -13.09 -13.69 -10.72
CA ALA A 68 -12.88 -12.40 -11.37
C ALA A 68 -12.93 -12.48 -12.90
N ILE A 69 -12.40 -13.56 -13.50
CA ILE A 69 -12.51 -13.80 -14.94
C ILE A 69 -13.98 -14.04 -15.34
N HIS A 70 -14.71 -14.83 -14.56
CA HIS A 70 -16.11 -15.17 -14.83
C HIS A 70 -17.04 -13.95 -14.78
N GLU A 71 -16.93 -13.12 -13.73
CA GLU A 71 -17.72 -11.88 -13.60
C GLU A 71 -17.37 -10.88 -14.70
N ARG A 72 -16.07 -10.67 -14.98
CA ARG A 72 -15.65 -9.74 -16.04
C ARG A 72 -16.10 -10.18 -17.44
N ALA A 73 -16.12 -11.48 -17.72
CA ALA A 73 -16.57 -12.00 -19.02
C ALA A 73 -18.08 -11.84 -19.22
N THR A 74 -18.84 -11.63 -18.14
CA THR A 74 -20.30 -11.48 -18.19
C THR A 74 -20.73 -10.01 -18.35
N GLU A 75 -19.87 -9.04 -18.03
CA GLU A 75 -20.16 -7.59 -18.10
C GLU A 75 -19.68 -6.88 -19.38
N GLU A 76 -19.39 -7.58 -20.48
CA GLU A 76 -19.09 -6.92 -21.75
C GLU A 76 -20.35 -6.37 -22.44
N GLU A 77 -20.97 -5.31 -21.90
CA GLU A 77 -21.64 -4.30 -22.72
C GLU A 77 -21.89 -2.98 -21.95
N ALA A 78 -20.91 -2.07 -21.97
CA ALA A 78 -21.14 -0.66 -22.30
C ALA A 78 -19.80 0.07 -22.43
N PRO A 79 -19.45 0.63 -23.59
CA PRO A 79 -18.21 1.37 -23.76
C PRO A 79 -18.21 2.63 -22.88
N ILE A 80 -17.27 2.70 -21.94
CA ILE A 80 -17.04 3.89 -21.11
C ILE A 80 -16.53 5.00 -22.02
N LYS A 81 -17.42 5.94 -22.38
CA LYS A 81 -17.06 7.12 -23.19
C LYS A 81 -16.03 7.97 -22.42
N PRO A 82 -14.84 8.25 -22.98
CA PRO A 82 -13.82 9.03 -22.28
C PRO A 82 -14.31 10.46 -22.02
N ARG A 83 -14.35 10.88 -20.75
CA ARG A 83 -14.64 12.27 -20.37
C ARG A 83 -13.42 13.13 -20.72
N LYS A 84 -13.61 14.10 -21.61
CA LYS A 84 -12.57 15.06 -22.02
C LYS A 84 -12.03 15.81 -20.78
N PRO A 85 -10.71 15.98 -20.64
CA PRO A 85 -10.13 16.73 -19.54
C PRO A 85 -10.55 18.21 -19.64
N ARG A 86 -11.00 18.79 -18.53
CA ARG A 86 -11.38 20.21 -18.45
C ARG A 86 -10.11 21.05 -18.66
N LYS A 87 -10.07 21.85 -19.74
CA LYS A 87 -9.04 22.87 -19.96
C LYS A 87 -9.00 23.81 -18.76
N LYS A 88 -7.86 23.83 -18.07
CA LYS A 88 -7.55 24.78 -16.98
C LYS A 88 -7.40 26.16 -17.63
N LYS A 89 -8.30 27.10 -17.31
CA LYS A 89 -8.13 28.51 -17.70
C LYS A 89 -6.97 29.09 -16.87
N THR A 90 -5.88 29.44 -17.51
CA THR A 90 -4.85 30.31 -16.94
C THR A 90 -5.39 31.74 -16.87
N PRO A 91 -5.30 32.44 -15.73
CA PRO A 91 -5.66 33.85 -15.65
C PRO A 91 -4.65 34.70 -16.39
N ALA A 92 -5.16 35.73 -17.07
CA ALA A 92 -4.39 36.71 -17.83
C ALA A 92 -3.45 37.50 -16.89
N ALA A 93 -2.20 37.64 -17.31
CA ALA A 93 -1.32 38.71 -16.85
C ALA A 93 -0.89 39.50 -18.09
N GLU A 94 -1.41 40.71 -18.10
CA GLU A 94 -1.19 41.81 -19.03
C GLU A 94 0.20 42.42 -18.86
N ALA A 95 0.66 43.11 -19.91
CA ALA A 95 1.79 44.05 -19.98
C ALA A 95 3.22 43.45 -19.98
N ALA A 96 4.18 43.89 -20.79
CA ALA A 96 4.24 44.86 -21.87
C ALA A 96 5.64 44.75 -22.54
N SER A 97 5.72 45.16 -23.81
CA SER A 97 6.89 45.75 -24.48
C SER A 97 8.16 44.92 -24.71
N ALA A 98 8.45 44.59 -25.97
CA ALA A 98 9.65 45.05 -26.69
C ALA A 98 9.73 44.41 -28.09
N GLU A 99 10.17 45.23 -29.05
CA GLU A 99 10.07 45.14 -30.51
C GLU A 99 10.77 43.94 -31.20
N PRO A 100 10.40 43.59 -32.45
CA PRO A 100 11.04 42.53 -33.23
C PRO A 100 12.32 43.03 -33.95
N PRO A 101 13.39 42.23 -34.05
CA PRO A 101 14.49 42.55 -34.95
C PRO A 101 14.11 42.25 -36.41
N VAL A 102 14.53 43.17 -37.27
CA VAL A 102 14.39 43.19 -38.73
C VAL A 102 15.34 42.17 -39.36
N PHE A 103 14.84 41.48 -40.40
CA PHE A 103 15.43 40.49 -41.33
C PHE A 103 16.93 40.13 -41.21
#